data_AF-A0A8S3YLX7-F1
#
_entry.id   AF-A0A8S3YLX7-F1
#
_cell.length_a   1.000
_cell.length_b   1.000
_cell.length_c   1.000
_cell.angle_alpha   90.00
_cell.angle_beta   90.00
_cell.angle_gamma   90.00
#
_symmetry.space_group_name_H-M   'P 1'
#
loop_
_entity.id
_entity.type
_entity.pdbx_description
1 polymer ?
#
loop_
_entity_poly.entity_id
_entity_poly.type
_entity_poly.pdbx_seq_one_letter_code
_entity_poly.pdbx_strand_id
1 'polypeptide(L)'
;ILPRLTAIATANNHSTNETRRRDIAMQLFEAYSALSCGFLGEQLIAETMLPGLRSLKVDMEAIAADHQEVVAAMIRDYQNKLEARTVTPSSTDDLKATVMSKIKDTTSKANIGNIFTRKK
;
A
#
# COMPACT_ATOMS: atom_id res chain seq x y z
N ILE A 1 21.59 -0.81 8.35
CA ILE A 1 21.70 -1.70 7.17
C ILE A 1 21.05 -1.07 5.93
N LEU A 2 19.81 -0.57 6.03
CA LEU A 2 19.09 0.10 4.93
C LEU A 2 19.86 1.19 4.14
N PRO A 3 20.60 2.12 4.78
CA PRO A 3 21.40 3.09 4.04
C PRO A 3 22.47 2.43 3.14
N ARG A 4 23.06 1.31 3.60
CA ARG A 4 24.05 0.56 2.82
C ARG A 4 23.40 -0.15 1.63
N LEU A 5 22.21 -0.74 1.81
CA LEU A 5 21.46 -1.36 0.71
C LEU A 5 21.11 -0.34 -0.37
N THR A 6 20.71 0.87 0.05
CA THR A 6 20.39 1.98 -0.86
C THR A 6 21.62 2.41 -1.67
N ALA A 7 22.77 2.56 -1.02
CA ALA A 7 24.02 2.89 -1.69
C ALA A 7 24.44 1.80 -2.70
N ILE A 8 24.29 0.52 -2.34
CA ILE A 8 24.57 -0.61 -3.23
C ILE A 8 23.62 -0.60 -4.43
N ALA A 9 22.31 -0.43 -4.21
CA ALA A 9 21.32 -0.36 -5.29
C ALA A 9 21.62 0.80 -6.26
N THR A 10 21.99 1.96 -5.73
CA THR A 10 22.36 3.12 -6.55
C THR A 10 23.62 2.84 -7.38
N ALA A 11 24.67 2.29 -6.75
CA ALA A 11 25.91 1.96 -7.45
C ALA A 11 25.73 0.83 -8.49
N ASN A 12 24.84 -0.12 -8.23
CA ASN A 12 24.59 -1.27 -9.10
C ASN A 12 24.08 -0.87 -10.49
N ASN A 13 23.25 0.18 -10.55
CA ASN A 13 22.75 0.75 -11.81
C ASN A 13 23.85 1.25 -12.75
N HIS A 14 25.04 1.58 -12.21
CA HIS A 14 26.20 2.01 -13.00
C HIS A 14 27.18 0.86 -13.31
N SER A 15 26.88 -0.36 -12.87
CA SER A 15 27.71 -1.52 -13.16
C SER A 15 27.64 -1.87 -14.66
N THR A 16 28.80 -1.91 -15.30
CA THR A 16 28.95 -2.37 -16.70
C THR A 16 29.03 -3.90 -16.81
N ASN A 17 29.25 -4.60 -15.70
CA ASN A 17 29.25 -6.06 -15.67
C ASN A 17 27.81 -6.55 -15.41
N GLU A 18 27.16 -7.06 -16.46
CA GLU A 18 25.76 -7.48 -16.42
C GLU A 18 25.49 -8.66 -15.49
N THR A 19 26.38 -9.66 -15.47
CA THR A 19 26.25 -10.82 -14.56
C THR A 19 26.27 -10.36 -13.11
N ARG A 20 27.27 -9.56 -12.74
CA ARG A 20 27.38 -9.02 -11.38
C ARG A 20 26.20 -8.11 -11.04
N ARG A 21 25.77 -7.28 -12.00
CA ARG A 21 24.62 -6.40 -11.85
C ARG A 21 23.36 -7.20 -11.53
N ARG A 22 23.15 -8.30 -12.25
CA ARG A 22 22.04 -9.24 -12.02
C ARG A 22 22.09 -9.87 -10.64
N ASP A 23 23.23 -10.42 -10.24
CA ASP A 23 23.38 -11.10 -8.95
C ASP A 23 23.12 -10.16 -7.76
N ILE A 24 23.65 -8.93 -7.84
CA ILE A 24 23.42 -7.90 -6.82
C ILE A 24 21.95 -7.49 -6.81
N ALA A 25 21.35 -7.27 -7.97
CA ALA A 25 19.96 -6.84 -8.05
C ALA A 25 18.99 -7.89 -7.49
N MET A 26 19.24 -9.18 -7.72
CA MET A 26 18.44 -10.27 -7.14
C MET A 26 18.60 -10.33 -5.61
N GLN A 27 19.82 -10.20 -5.09
CA GLN A 27 20.05 -10.15 -3.64
C GLN A 27 19.40 -8.92 -2.98
N LEU A 28 19.43 -7.77 -3.66
CA LEU A 28 18.73 -6.57 -3.20
C LEU A 28 17.22 -6.81 -3.18
N PHE A 29 16.65 -7.45 -4.21
CA PHE A 29 15.23 -7.79 -4.24
C PHE A 29 14.81 -8.65 -3.06
N GLU A 30 15.56 -9.71 -2.75
CA GLU A 30 15.30 -10.58 -1.61
C GLU A 30 15.40 -9.82 -0.28
N ALA A 31 16.43 -8.99 -0.12
CA ALA A 31 16.62 -8.18 1.08
C ALA A 31 15.49 -7.15 1.29
N TYR A 32 15.10 -6.43 0.24
CA TYR A 32 14.00 -5.47 0.30
C TYR A 32 12.66 -6.17 0.57
N SER A 33 12.43 -7.35 -0.03
CA SER A 33 11.24 -8.16 0.23
C SER A 33 11.17 -8.63 1.68
N ALA A 34 12.29 -9.07 2.26
CA ALA A 34 12.37 -9.44 3.67
C ALA A 34 12.15 -8.24 4.62
N LEU A 35 12.60 -7.05 4.22
CA LEU A 35 12.39 -5.83 5.01
C LEU A 35 10.95 -5.29 4.90
N SER A 36 10.19 -5.72 3.89
CA SER A 36 8.83 -5.22 3.63
C SER A 36 7.81 -5.54 4.72
N CYS A 37 8.04 -6.63 5.46
CA CYS A 37 7.21 -7.03 6.60
C CYS A 37 7.63 -6.38 7.93
N GLY A 38 8.77 -5.67 7.96
CA GLY A 38 9.29 -5.02 9.15
C GLY A 38 8.64 -3.67 9.43
N PHE A 39 8.65 -3.26 10.71
CA PHE A 39 8.28 -1.90 11.09
C PHE A 39 9.45 -0.95 10.76
N LEU A 40 9.23 -0.04 9.82
CA LEU A 40 10.18 0.99 9.42
C LEU A 40 9.61 2.37 9.77
N GLY A 41 10.43 3.23 10.38
CA GLY A 41 10.05 4.62 10.63
C GLY A 41 9.93 5.41 9.34
N GLU A 42 9.03 6.40 9.29
CA GLU A 42 8.75 7.22 8.09
C GLU A 42 10.01 7.89 7.54
N GLN A 43 10.85 8.42 8.43
CA GLN A 43 12.12 9.04 8.07
C GLN A 43 13.00 8.05 7.28
N LEU A 44 13.10 6.82 7.78
CA LEU A 44 13.90 5.78 7.14
C LEU A 44 13.27 5.32 5.81
N ILE A 45 11.93 5.29 5.73
CA ILE A 45 11.21 5.00 4.50
C ILE A 45 11.52 6.05 3.43
N ALA A 46 11.40 7.33 3.78
CA ALA A 46 11.62 8.45 2.87
C ALA A 46 13.07 8.58 2.41
N GLU A 47 14.02 8.46 3.34
CA GLU A 47 15.44 8.71 3.06
C GLU A 47 16.18 7.50 2.47
N THR A 48 15.71 6.28 2.72
CA THR A 48 16.47 5.07 2.35
C THR A 48 15.64 4.05 1.61
N MET A 49 14.47 3.67 2.12
CA MET A 49 13.66 2.60 1.53
C MET A 49 13.21 2.97 0.12
N LEU A 50 12.59 4.14 -0.05
CA LEU A 50 12.07 4.58 -1.35
C LEU A 50 13.17 4.84 -2.39
N PRO A 51 14.27 5.58 -2.09
CA PRO A 51 15.36 5.75 -3.04
C PRO A 51 16.01 4.42 -3.45
N GLY A 52 16.15 3.49 -2.50
CA GLY A 52 16.69 2.16 -2.75
C GLY A 52 15.80 1.31 -3.66
N LEU A 53 14.49 1.27 -3.39
CA LEU A 53 13.53 0.57 -4.23
C LEU A 53 13.43 1.18 -5.64
N ARG A 54 13.52 2.50 -5.78
CA ARG A 54 13.56 3.16 -7.09
C ARG A 54 14.78 2.75 -7.89
N SER A 55 15.94 2.69 -7.24
CA SER A 55 17.18 2.22 -7.86
C SER A 55 17.06 0.76 -8.28
N LEU A 56 16.52 -0.10 -7.42
CA LEU A 56 16.27 -1.51 -7.73
C LEU A 56 15.27 -1.70 -8.88
N LYS A 57 14.24 -0.87 -8.98
CA LYS A 57 13.25 -0.94 -10.07
C LYS A 57 13.93 -0.82 -11.45
N VAL A 58 14.90 0.10 -11.58
CA VAL A 58 15.65 0.30 -12.82
C VAL A 58 16.44 -0.96 -13.22
N ASP A 59 17.07 -1.60 -12.24
CA ASP A 59 17.74 -2.89 -12.45
C ASP A 59 16.74 -3.98 -12.87
N MET A 60 15.61 -4.11 -12.16
CA MET A 60 14.61 -5.14 -12.43
C MET A 60 13.94 -4.98 -13.81
N GLU A 61 13.79 -3.76 -14.30
CA GLU A 61 13.25 -3.50 -15.64
C GLU A 61 14.09 -4.15 -16.75
N ALA A 62 15.42 -4.18 -16.58
CA ALA A 62 16.33 -4.83 -17.53
C ALA A 62 16.49 -6.35 -17.27
N ILE A 63 16.26 -6.81 -16.04
CA ILE A 63 16.64 -8.16 -15.59
C ILE A 63 15.45 -9.13 -15.56
N ALA A 64 14.30 -8.68 -15.03
CA ALA A 64 13.11 -9.50 -14.79
C ALA A 64 11.86 -8.62 -14.56
N ALA A 65 11.03 -8.50 -15.60
CA ALA A 65 9.81 -7.68 -15.57
C ALA A 65 8.83 -8.09 -14.46
N ASP A 66 8.69 -9.38 -14.16
CA ASP A 66 7.80 -9.85 -13.07
C ASP A 66 8.22 -9.28 -11.71
N HIS A 67 9.53 -9.25 -11.43
CA HIS A 67 10.05 -8.70 -10.18
C HIS A 67 9.92 -7.17 -10.13
N GLN A 68 9.99 -6.51 -11.28
CA GLN A 68 9.79 -5.07 -11.39
C GLN A 68 8.39 -4.67 -10.90
N GLU A 69 7.35 -5.44 -11.23
CA GLU A 69 5.98 -5.13 -10.80
C GLU A 69 5.84 -5.22 -9.27
N VAL A 70 6.47 -6.21 -8.65
CA VAL A 70 6.53 -6.35 -7.19
C VAL A 70 7.22 -5.14 -6.55
N VAL A 71 8.39 -4.73 -7.07
CA VAL A 71 9.10 -3.55 -6.56
C VAL A 71 8.26 -2.28 -6.73
N ALA A 72 7.53 -2.13 -7.83
CA ALA A 72 6.63 -1.00 -8.04
C ALA A 72 5.44 -1.00 -7.07
N ALA A 73 4.90 -2.17 -6.73
CA ALA A 73 3.88 -2.29 -5.69
C ALA A 73 4.42 -1.87 -4.31
N MET A 74 5.63 -2.29 -3.96
CA MET A 74 6.30 -1.89 -2.70
C MET A 74 6.52 -0.38 -2.63
N ILE A 75 6.95 0.25 -3.73
CA ILE A 75 7.11 1.72 -3.78
C ILE A 75 5.79 2.42 -3.48
N ARG A 76 4.69 1.99 -4.11
CA ARG A 76 3.35 2.56 -3.88
C ARG A 76 2.89 2.38 -2.44
N ASP A 77 3.09 1.20 -1.86
CA ASP A 77 2.72 0.92 -0.47
C ASP A 77 3.45 1.87 0.52
N TYR A 78 4.75 2.06 0.31
CA TYR A 78 5.55 2.96 1.15
C TYR A 78 5.22 4.44 0.92
N GLN A 79 4.87 4.85 -0.29
CA GLN A 79 4.38 6.21 -0.55
C GLN A 79 3.05 6.45 0.18
N ASN A 80 2.09 5.55 0.03
CA ASN A 80 0.81 5.63 0.73
C ASN A 80 0.98 5.66 2.25
N LYS A 81 1.92 4.89 2.80
CA LYS A 81 2.25 4.89 4.24
C LYS A 81 2.76 6.24 4.72
N LEU A 82 3.53 6.96 3.91
CA LEU A 82 3.99 8.32 4.24
C LEU A 82 2.85 9.35 4.14
N GLU A 83 1.96 9.18 3.16
CA GLU A 83 0.83 10.09 2.92
C GLU A 83 -0.28 9.93 3.96
N ALA A 84 -0.59 8.71 4.39
CA ALA A 84 -1.68 8.40 5.33
C ALA A 84 -1.53 9.10 6.69
N ARG A 85 -0.32 9.45 7.11
CA ARG A 85 -0.06 10.15 8.37
C ARG A 85 -0.28 11.66 8.29
N THR A 86 -0.39 12.22 7.08
CA THR A 86 -0.71 13.65 6.88
C THR A 86 -2.21 13.96 6.93
N VAL A 87 -3.07 12.93 6.90
CA VAL A 87 -4.54 13.08 6.77
C VAL A 87 -5.30 12.84 8.09
N THR A 88 -4.63 12.60 9.23
CA THR A 88 -5.35 12.43 10.51
C THR A 88 -4.67 13.11 11.70
N PRO A 89 -5.27 14.18 12.27
CA PRO A 89 -5.52 14.21 13.70
C PRO A 89 -6.87 13.54 13.97
N SER A 90 -6.99 12.82 15.08
CA SER A 90 -8.21 12.25 15.66
C SER A 90 -8.96 11.16 14.86
N SER A 91 -8.81 9.91 15.27
CA SER A 91 -9.84 9.24 16.08
C SER A 91 -9.30 7.94 16.65
N THR A 92 -9.49 7.83 17.95
CA THR A 92 -9.32 6.68 18.83
C THR A 92 -10.03 5.43 18.32
N ASP A 93 -9.52 4.27 18.76
CA ASP A 93 -10.19 2.97 18.92
C ASP A 93 -11.65 2.86 18.49
N ASP A 94 -11.96 1.85 17.67
CA ASP A 94 -12.99 0.87 18.04
C ASP A 94 -12.92 -0.37 17.13
N LEU A 95 -12.26 -1.40 17.66
CA LEU A 95 -12.56 -2.79 17.36
C LEU A 95 -14.01 -3.08 17.76
N LYS A 96 -14.96 -3.08 16.82
CA LYS A 96 -16.21 -3.83 17.03
C LYS A 96 -16.90 -4.26 15.74
N ALA A 97 -17.07 -5.57 15.65
CA ALA A 97 -17.97 -6.27 14.74
C ALA A 97 -19.34 -5.58 14.63
N THR A 98 -19.89 -5.54 13.41
CA THR A 98 -21.31 -5.79 13.09
C THR A 98 -21.46 -5.84 11.56
N VAL A 99 -21.26 -7.03 10.98
CA VAL A 99 -21.98 -7.40 9.76
C VAL A 99 -23.33 -7.91 10.23
N MET A 100 -24.34 -7.05 10.28
CA MET A 100 -25.74 -7.45 10.11
C MET A 100 -26.68 -6.24 10.09
N SER A 101 -27.62 -6.33 9.15
CA SER A 101 -28.92 -5.67 9.10
C SER A 101 -28.98 -4.21 8.63
N LYS A 102 -29.30 -4.06 7.33
CA LYS A 102 -30.17 -2.98 6.84
C LYS A 102 -31.15 -3.57 5.82
N ILE A 103 -32.09 -4.41 6.27
CA ILE A 103 -33.36 -4.55 5.54
C ILE A 103 -34.18 -3.33 5.95
N LYS A 104 -34.39 -2.50 4.94
CA LYS A 104 -35.08 -1.22 4.93
C LYS A 104 -36.53 -1.36 5.43
N ASP A 105 -36.81 -0.83 6.62
CA ASP A 105 -38.16 -0.46 7.06
C ASP A 105 -38.77 0.53 6.06
N THR A 106 -39.56 0.02 5.11
CA THR A 106 -40.39 0.86 4.25
C THR A 106 -41.71 1.08 4.98
N THR A 107 -41.72 2.04 5.91
CA THR A 107 -42.96 2.52 6.54
C THR A 107 -43.69 3.40 5.53
N SER A 108 -44.55 2.78 4.71
CA SER A 108 -45.49 3.50 3.86
C SER A 108 -46.69 3.91 4.72
N LYS A 109 -46.67 5.18 5.12
CA LYS A 109 -47.75 5.88 5.81
C LYS A 109 -48.97 5.99 4.89
N ALA A 110 -49.87 5.01 4.93
CA ALA A 110 -51.17 5.08 4.24
C ALA A 110 -52.18 5.81 5.13
N ASN A 111 -52.43 7.09 4.80
CA ASN A 111 -53.39 7.95 5.45
C ASN A 111 -54.79 7.69 4.83
N ILE A 112 -55.56 6.77 5.40
CA ILE A 112 -56.97 6.53 5.01
C ILE A 112 -57.86 7.32 5.97
N GLY A 113 -58.01 8.61 5.69
CA GLY A 113 -59.06 9.45 6.27
C GLY A 113 -60.34 9.33 5.43
N ASN A 114 -61.41 8.82 6.05
CA ASN A 114 -62.82 8.95 5.66
C ASN A 114 -63.19 8.71 4.19
N ILE A 115 -63.39 7.45 3.81
CA ILE A 115 -64.21 7.09 2.64
C ILE A 115 -65.55 6.52 3.13
N PHE A 116 -66.53 7.41 3.17
CA PHE A 116 -67.96 7.16 3.00
C PHE A 116 -68.71 6.29 4.04
N THR A 117 -69.29 7.02 4.96
CA THR A 117 -70.71 6.93 5.37
C THR A 117 -71.67 6.55 4.22
N ARG A 118 -72.44 5.47 4.41
CA ARG A 118 -73.89 5.30 4.08
C ARG A 118 -74.27 3.85 4.39
N LYS A 119 -75.03 3.57 5.47
CA LYS A 119 -76.51 3.58 5.56
C LYS A 119 -77.09 2.56 4.54
N LYS A 120 -77.77 1.49 4.93
CA LYS A 120 -78.89 1.36 5.87
C LYS A 120 -79.10 -0.12 6.18
#